data_AF-A0A813HG61-F1
#
_entry.id   AF-A0A813HG61-F1
#
_cell.length_a   1.000
_cell.length_b   1.000
_cell.length_c   1.000
_cell.angle_alpha   90.00
_cell.angle_beta   90.00
_cell.angle_gamma   90.00
#
_symmetry.space_group_name_H-M   'P 1'
#
loop_
_entity.id
_entity.type
_entity.pdbx_description
1 polymer ?
#
loop_
_entity_poly.entity_id
_entity_poly.type
_entity_poly.pdbx_seq_one_letter_code
_entity_poly.pdbx_strand_id
1 'polypeptide(L)'
;MAASWETGLGSAEAALKDGKYFDGVQFINSCMEEYGKVVGDERIVKDPSVFVKEVGPNLTQDQKEILRRMYEVRGDIITGLGANKRAAVDYECSQAMGGDSGALAEKKSKAEGAVKEQKSADKVPVTVITGFLGSGKTTLLNRILEENHGKRIGVIENEFGEVGIDDGLIFAGPMTTEENIVEMNNGCICCTVRGDLIAGLKKMVKNAAKNGKPLDAIIIETTGLADPAPVAQTFFADDFIQKHLSLDGILTVVDAKHLIQHLDE
;
A
#
# COMPACT_ATOMS: atom_id res chain seq x y z
N MET A 1 -10.19 35.56 0.25
CA MET A 1 -9.92 34.34 -0.54
C MET A 1 -9.98 33.18 0.43
N ALA A 2 -10.65 32.09 0.07
CA ALA A 2 -10.62 30.86 0.88
C ALA A 2 -9.17 30.42 1.06
N ALA A 3 -8.83 29.90 2.24
CA ALA A 3 -7.49 29.38 2.45
C ALA A 3 -7.26 28.16 1.54
N SER A 4 -6.04 27.96 1.04
CA SER A 4 -5.75 26.88 0.08
C SER A 4 -6.16 25.50 0.62
N TRP A 5 -5.98 25.28 1.92
CA TRP A 5 -6.40 24.06 2.61
C TRP A 5 -7.93 23.84 2.59
N GLU A 6 -8.77 24.90 2.60
CA GLU A 6 -10.24 24.75 2.54
C GLU A 6 -10.67 24.16 1.20
N THR A 7 -9.99 24.56 0.12
CA THR A 7 -10.23 24.02 -1.23
C THR A 7 -9.82 22.56 -1.29
N GLY A 8 -8.66 22.21 -0.73
CA GLY A 8 -8.18 20.83 -0.67
C GLY A 8 -9.10 19.90 0.12
N LEU A 9 -9.65 20.35 1.25
CA LEU A 9 -10.60 19.58 2.04
C LEU A 9 -11.89 19.30 1.25
N GLY A 10 -12.43 20.32 0.56
CA GLY A 10 -13.62 20.16 -0.28
C GLY A 10 -13.39 19.17 -1.44
N SER A 11 -12.20 19.18 -2.05
CA SER A 11 -11.82 18.20 -3.08
C SER A 11 -11.73 16.77 -2.52
N ALA A 12 -11.18 16.61 -1.31
CA ALA A 12 -11.11 15.31 -0.64
C ALA A 12 -12.51 14.75 -0.33
N GLU A 13 -13.42 15.58 0.17
CA GLU A 13 -14.81 15.19 0.44
C GLU A 13 -15.59 14.81 -0.82
N ALA A 14 -15.39 15.56 -1.91
CA ALA A 14 -15.98 15.22 -3.21
C ALA A 14 -15.46 13.87 -3.72
N ALA A 15 -14.14 13.65 -3.64
CA ALA A 15 -13.54 12.38 -4.03
C ALA A 15 -14.03 11.22 -3.17
N LEU A 16 -14.17 11.40 -1.86
CA LEU A 16 -14.75 10.42 -0.94
C LEU A 16 -16.17 10.04 -1.34
N LYS A 17 -17.02 11.04 -1.64
CA LYS A 17 -18.41 10.81 -2.07
C LYS A 17 -18.50 10.04 -3.39
N ASP A 18 -17.56 10.28 -4.30
CA ASP A 18 -17.48 9.59 -5.59
C ASP A 18 -16.78 8.21 -5.49
N GLY A 19 -16.33 7.78 -4.31
CA GLY A 19 -15.57 6.54 -4.12
C GLY A 19 -14.16 6.58 -4.72
N LYS A 20 -13.64 7.77 -5.06
CA LYS A 20 -12.29 7.99 -5.60
C LYS A 20 -11.28 8.13 -4.47
N TYR A 21 -11.11 7.08 -3.69
CA TYR A 21 -10.33 7.14 -2.45
C TYR A 21 -8.84 7.49 -2.67
N PHE A 22 -8.25 7.10 -3.80
CA PHE A 22 -6.86 7.44 -4.11
C PHE A 22 -6.67 8.94 -4.36
N ASP A 23 -7.51 9.54 -5.20
CA ASP A 23 -7.48 11.00 -5.42
C ASP A 23 -7.77 11.73 -4.10
N GLY A 24 -8.75 11.21 -3.35
CA GLY A 24 -9.10 11.72 -2.03
C GLY A 24 -7.92 11.74 -1.05
N VAL A 25 -7.09 10.69 -1.02
CA VAL A 25 -5.96 10.63 -0.08
C VAL A 25 -4.86 11.64 -0.45
N GLN A 26 -4.66 11.89 -1.74
CA GLN A 26 -3.74 12.93 -2.21
C GLN A 26 -4.22 14.32 -1.83
N PHE A 27 -5.51 14.61 -2.03
CA PHE A 27 -6.11 15.90 -1.66
C PHE A 27 -6.06 16.13 -0.15
N ILE A 28 -6.45 15.15 0.67
CA ILE A 28 -6.50 15.33 2.12
C ILE A 28 -5.10 15.43 2.74
N ASN A 29 -4.11 14.67 2.25
CA ASN A 29 -2.74 14.78 2.75
C ASN A 29 -2.14 16.14 2.42
N SER A 30 -2.26 16.60 1.17
CA SER A 30 -1.77 17.92 0.75
C SER A 30 -2.43 19.04 1.57
N CYS A 31 -3.75 18.95 1.77
CA CYS A 31 -4.52 19.86 2.60
C CYS A 31 -4.01 19.91 4.05
N MET A 32 -3.77 18.75 4.67
CA MET A 32 -3.26 18.66 6.04
C MET A 32 -1.81 19.13 6.17
N GLU A 33 -0.96 18.91 5.16
CA GLU A 33 0.41 19.42 5.14
C GLU A 33 0.44 20.96 5.07
N GLU A 34 -0.42 21.56 4.24
CA GLU A 34 -0.59 23.01 4.21
C GLU A 34 -1.10 23.54 5.55
N TYR A 35 -2.07 22.87 6.17
CA TYR A 35 -2.57 23.25 7.49
C TYR A 35 -1.51 23.06 8.59
N GLY A 36 -0.66 22.04 8.48
CA GLY A 36 0.50 21.81 9.32
C GLY A 36 1.42 23.03 9.39
N LYS A 37 1.61 23.73 8.27
CA LYS A 37 2.39 24.98 8.22
C LYS A 37 1.70 26.13 8.98
N VAL A 38 0.37 26.16 9.03
CA VAL A 38 -0.40 27.17 9.78
C VAL A 38 -0.27 26.94 11.29
N VAL A 39 -0.28 25.69 11.74
CA VAL A 39 -0.11 25.35 13.17
C VAL A 39 1.35 25.22 13.60
N GLY A 40 2.30 25.22 12.64
CA GLY A 40 3.73 25.13 12.89
C GLY A 40 4.25 23.73 13.20
N ASP A 41 3.54 22.67 12.79
CA ASP A 41 3.92 21.28 13.06
C ASP A 41 3.52 20.32 11.93
N GLU A 42 4.52 19.67 11.32
CA GLU A 42 4.34 18.73 10.21
C GLU A 42 3.90 17.32 10.65
N ARG A 43 3.93 17.03 11.96
CA ARG A 43 3.53 15.71 12.50
C ARG A 43 2.04 15.45 12.33
N ILE A 44 1.24 16.49 12.02
CA ILE A 44 -0.17 16.39 11.67
C ILE A 44 -0.49 15.25 10.68
N VAL A 45 0.39 14.99 9.71
CA VAL A 45 0.29 13.85 8.79
C VAL A 45 1.19 12.68 9.18
N LYS A 46 2.47 12.94 9.49
CA LYS A 46 3.48 11.90 9.70
C LYS A 46 3.24 11.09 10.97
N ASP A 47 2.90 11.77 12.08
CA ASP A 47 2.66 11.17 13.39
C ASP A 47 1.48 11.86 14.11
N PRO A 48 0.25 11.57 13.65
CA PRO A 48 -0.95 12.30 14.08
C PRO A 48 -1.25 12.10 15.57
N SER A 49 -0.96 10.91 16.13
CA SER A 49 -1.19 10.62 17.55
C SER A 49 -0.30 11.47 18.46
N VAL A 50 0.99 11.61 18.13
CA VAL A 50 1.90 12.46 18.90
C VAL A 50 1.51 13.93 18.75
N PHE A 51 1.20 14.37 17.53
CA PHE A 51 0.73 15.74 17.28
C PHE A 51 -0.52 16.09 18.11
N VAL A 52 -1.56 15.25 18.07
CA VAL A 52 -2.79 15.48 18.83
C VAL A 52 -2.54 15.52 20.34
N LYS A 53 -1.63 14.67 20.84
CA LYS A 53 -1.30 14.63 22.27
C LYS A 53 -0.51 15.84 22.75
N GLU A 54 0.47 16.29 21.97
CA GLU A 54 1.41 17.34 22.40
C GLU A 54 0.98 18.75 21.98
N VAL A 55 0.44 18.89 20.77
CA VAL A 55 0.04 20.18 20.20
C VAL A 55 -1.45 20.42 20.39
N GLY A 56 -2.28 19.38 20.27
CA GLY A 56 -3.73 19.47 20.36
C GLY A 56 -4.28 20.26 21.56
N PRO A 57 -3.74 20.11 22.79
CA PRO A 57 -4.19 20.90 23.95
C PRO A 57 -4.07 22.42 23.76
N ASN A 58 -3.07 22.87 23.01
CA ASN A 58 -2.74 24.29 22.82
C ASN A 58 -3.49 24.93 21.64
N LEU A 59 -4.25 24.16 20.87
CA LEU A 59 -5.00 24.65 19.72
C LEU A 59 -6.28 25.37 20.13
N THR A 60 -6.67 26.37 19.33
CA THR A 60 -7.97 27.04 19.47
C THR A 60 -9.12 26.09 19.14
N GLN A 61 -10.35 26.44 19.54
CA GLN A 61 -11.52 25.63 19.20
C GLN A 61 -11.74 25.53 17.69
N ASP A 62 -11.53 26.63 16.95
CA ASP A 62 -11.63 26.62 15.48
C ASP A 62 -10.59 25.70 14.85
N GLN A 63 -9.36 25.71 15.36
CA GLN A 63 -8.30 24.81 14.87
C GLN A 63 -8.64 23.35 15.14
N LYS A 64 -9.19 23.05 16.32
CA LYS A 64 -9.65 21.71 16.68
C LYS A 64 -10.78 21.24 15.76
N GLU A 65 -11.75 22.10 15.46
CA GLU A 65 -12.86 21.77 14.56
C GLU A 65 -12.39 21.47 13.13
N ILE A 66 -11.43 22.24 12.62
CA ILE A 66 -10.84 22.01 11.30
C ILE A 66 -10.10 20.66 11.28
N LEU A 67 -9.26 20.40 12.26
CA LEU A 67 -8.48 19.16 12.36
C LEU A 67 -9.36 17.94 12.57
N ARG A 68 -10.40 18.05 13.40
CA ARG A 68 -11.41 17.03 13.62
C ARG A 68 -11.99 16.57 12.29
N ARG A 69 -12.39 17.51 11.43
CA ARG A 69 -12.96 17.23 10.11
C ARG A 69 -11.91 16.63 9.16
N MET A 70 -10.69 17.17 9.14
CA MET A 70 -9.61 16.61 8.30
C MET A 70 -9.28 15.16 8.66
N TYR A 71 -9.13 14.86 9.96
CA TYR A 71 -8.89 13.50 10.42
C TYR A 71 -10.05 12.56 10.15
N GLU A 72 -11.30 13.01 10.31
CA GLU A 72 -12.47 12.19 9.99
C GLU A 72 -12.54 11.86 8.49
N VAL A 73 -12.41 12.86 7.61
CA VAL A 73 -12.41 12.67 6.15
C VAL A 73 -11.26 11.76 5.73
N ARG A 74 -10.06 11.97 6.28
CA ARG A 74 -8.92 11.09 5.99
C ARG A 74 -9.18 9.66 6.47
N GLY A 75 -9.74 9.47 7.65
CA GLY A 75 -10.11 8.16 8.18
C GLY A 75 -11.10 7.42 7.26
N ASP A 76 -12.13 8.10 6.77
CA ASP A 76 -13.12 7.52 5.85
C ASP A 76 -12.48 7.14 4.50
N ILE A 77 -11.63 8.00 3.94
CA ILE A 77 -10.88 7.71 2.71
C ILE A 77 -9.96 6.50 2.88
N ILE A 78 -9.20 6.47 3.96
CA ILE A 78 -8.24 5.38 4.26
C ILE A 78 -8.97 4.07 4.53
N THR A 79 -10.16 4.11 5.13
CA THR A 79 -11.04 2.95 5.25
C THR A 79 -11.48 2.43 3.87
N GLY A 80 -11.85 3.33 2.96
CA GLY A 80 -12.14 2.98 1.56
C GLY A 80 -10.95 2.38 0.81
N LEU A 81 -9.72 2.75 1.19
CA LEU A 81 -8.48 2.13 0.72
C LEU A 81 -8.10 0.84 1.47
N GLY A 82 -8.95 0.34 2.38
CA GLY A 82 -8.68 -0.89 3.14
C GLY A 82 -7.54 -0.80 4.15
N ALA A 83 -6.99 0.38 4.41
CA ALA A 83 -5.90 0.63 5.35
C ALA A 83 -6.45 0.86 6.78
N ASN A 84 -7.30 -0.06 7.23
CA ASN A 84 -8.14 0.07 8.42
C ASN A 84 -7.38 0.39 9.72
N LYS A 85 -6.16 -0.14 9.89
CA LYS A 85 -5.32 0.16 11.06
C LYS A 85 -4.94 1.64 11.12
N ARG A 86 -4.65 2.25 9.96
CA ARG A 86 -4.32 3.67 9.87
C ARG A 86 -5.58 4.53 10.05
N ALA A 87 -6.70 4.12 9.45
CA ALA A 87 -7.98 4.81 9.62
C ALA A 87 -8.42 4.87 11.10
N ALA A 88 -8.22 3.80 11.87
CA ALA A 88 -8.51 3.77 13.31
C ALA A 88 -7.75 4.86 14.09
N VAL A 89 -6.49 5.14 13.72
CA VAL A 89 -5.69 6.22 14.30
C VAL A 89 -6.28 7.58 13.97
N ASP A 90 -6.71 7.79 12.72
CA ASP A 90 -7.33 9.03 12.29
C ASP A 90 -8.67 9.29 13.00
N TYR A 91 -9.51 8.26 13.18
CA TYR A 91 -10.75 8.40 13.96
C TYR A 91 -10.49 8.75 15.43
N GLU A 92 -9.46 8.17 16.04
CA GLU A 92 -9.04 8.53 17.40
C GLU A 92 -8.53 9.97 17.49
N CYS A 93 -7.76 10.43 16.51
CA CYS A 93 -7.31 11.81 16.44
C CYS A 93 -8.48 12.78 16.26
N SER A 94 -9.46 12.45 15.41
CA SER A 94 -10.69 13.23 15.25
C SER A 94 -11.49 13.30 16.55
N GLN A 95 -11.62 12.18 17.26
CA GLN A 95 -12.33 12.12 18.53
C GLN A 95 -11.65 13.00 19.60
N ALA A 96 -10.32 12.94 19.71
CA ALA A 96 -9.55 13.77 20.63
C ALA A 96 -9.63 15.27 20.32
N MET A 97 -9.95 15.63 19.07
CA MET A 97 -10.19 17.01 18.63
C MET A 97 -11.65 17.46 18.80
N GLY A 98 -12.51 16.68 19.47
CA GLY A 98 -13.89 17.06 19.80
C GLY A 98 -14.96 16.47 18.88
N GLY A 99 -14.62 15.48 18.06
CA GLY A 99 -15.59 14.72 17.26
C GLY A 99 -16.62 13.97 18.09
N ASP A 100 -17.78 13.69 17.46
CA ASP A 100 -18.85 12.92 18.08
C ASP A 100 -18.28 11.55 18.52
N SER A 101 -18.11 11.41 19.83
CA SER A 101 -17.50 10.23 20.43
C SER A 101 -18.30 8.96 20.18
N GLY A 102 -19.61 9.04 19.92
CA GLY A 102 -20.43 7.88 19.57
C GLY A 102 -20.18 7.41 18.14
N ALA A 103 -20.34 8.32 17.17
CA ALA A 103 -20.18 7.99 15.75
C ALA A 103 -18.73 7.59 15.39
N LEU A 104 -17.74 8.32 15.93
CA LEU A 104 -16.32 8.02 15.69
C LEU A 104 -15.87 6.75 16.40
N ALA A 105 -16.38 6.45 17.60
CA ALA A 105 -16.09 5.17 18.26
C ALA A 105 -16.66 3.98 17.47
N GLU A 106 -17.84 4.15 16.85
CA GLU A 106 -18.40 3.13 15.96
C GLU A 106 -17.54 2.95 14.71
N LYS A 107 -17.14 4.04 14.03
CA LYS A 107 -16.22 3.99 12.88
C LYS A 107 -14.89 3.34 13.24
N LYS A 108 -14.28 3.73 14.38
CA LYS A 108 -13.05 3.14 14.90
C LYS A 108 -13.20 1.64 15.17
N SER A 109 -14.26 1.24 15.88
CA SER A 109 -14.55 -0.16 16.18
C SER A 109 -14.74 -1.00 14.91
N LYS A 110 -15.43 -0.45 13.89
CA LYS A 110 -15.57 -1.10 12.57
C LYS A 110 -14.22 -1.25 11.87
N ALA A 111 -13.39 -0.21 11.85
CA ALA A 111 -12.05 -0.27 11.25
C ALA A 111 -11.16 -1.30 11.99
N GLU A 112 -11.12 -1.28 13.32
CA GLU A 112 -10.37 -2.26 14.12
C GLU A 112 -10.92 -3.69 13.99
N GLY A 113 -12.24 -3.84 13.86
CA GLY A 113 -12.91 -5.10 13.57
C GLY A 113 -12.54 -5.64 12.19
N ALA A 114 -12.51 -4.77 11.17
CA ALA A 114 -12.07 -5.12 9.83
C ALA A 114 -10.59 -5.54 9.79
N VAL A 115 -9.72 -4.99 10.65
CA VAL A 115 -8.34 -5.49 10.83
C VAL A 115 -8.32 -6.91 11.42
N LYS A 116 -9.20 -7.20 12.38
CA LYS A 116 -9.33 -8.55 12.97
C LYS A 116 -9.89 -9.56 11.97
N GLU A 117 -10.81 -9.17 11.10
CA GLU A 117 -11.33 -10.00 10.00
C GLU A 117 -10.34 -10.13 8.82
N GLN A 118 -9.56 -9.09 8.50
CA GLN A 118 -8.51 -9.13 7.47
C GLN A 118 -7.31 -9.99 7.86
N LYS A 119 -7.10 -10.24 9.16
CA LYS A 119 -6.16 -11.26 9.64
C LYS A 119 -6.76 -12.66 9.51
N SER A 120 -7.56 -12.92 8.47
CA SER A 120 -8.00 -14.26 8.13
C SER A 120 -6.77 -15.08 7.76
N ALA A 121 -6.54 -16.18 8.45
CA ALA A 121 -5.49 -17.16 8.19
C ALA A 121 -5.56 -17.82 6.78
N ASP A 122 -6.41 -17.30 5.88
CA ASP A 122 -6.79 -17.89 4.60
C ASP A 122 -6.32 -17.07 3.38
N LYS A 123 -5.78 -15.85 3.56
CA LYS A 123 -5.26 -15.04 2.43
C LYS A 123 -3.77 -15.26 2.26
N VAL A 124 -3.33 -15.39 1.00
CA VAL A 124 -1.90 -15.49 0.68
C VAL A 124 -1.27 -14.09 0.74
N PRO A 125 -0.24 -13.87 1.57
CA PRO A 125 0.45 -12.59 1.65
C PRO A 125 1.25 -12.33 0.38
N VAL A 126 1.22 -11.08 -0.08
CA VAL A 126 1.96 -10.63 -1.28
C VAL A 126 2.91 -9.50 -0.92
N THR A 127 4.19 -9.68 -1.19
CA THR A 127 5.23 -8.66 -1.00
C THR A 127 5.66 -8.10 -2.34
N VAL A 128 5.71 -6.78 -2.47
CA VAL A 128 6.26 -6.10 -3.64
C VAL A 128 7.70 -5.72 -3.34
N ILE A 129 8.65 -6.16 -4.16
CA ILE A 129 10.06 -5.75 -4.09
C ILE A 129 10.29 -4.67 -5.15
N THR A 130 10.81 -3.52 -4.71
CA THR A 130 11.09 -2.36 -5.55
C THR A 130 12.43 -1.72 -5.20
N GLY A 131 12.83 -0.68 -5.92
CA GLY A 131 14.10 0.02 -5.77
C GLY A 131 14.86 0.13 -7.08
N PHE A 132 15.82 1.06 -7.16
CA PHE A 132 16.53 1.41 -8.39
C PHE A 132 17.20 0.22 -9.11
N LEU A 133 17.46 0.38 -10.41
CA LEU A 133 18.21 -0.62 -11.17
C LEU A 133 19.59 -0.84 -10.53
N GLY A 134 20.02 -2.10 -10.41
CA GLY A 134 21.28 -2.45 -9.78
C GLY A 134 21.27 -2.46 -8.25
N SER A 135 20.14 -2.17 -7.58
CA SER A 135 20.08 -2.19 -6.10
C SER A 135 20.18 -3.58 -5.47
N GLY A 136 20.16 -4.66 -6.28
CA GLY A 136 20.25 -6.04 -5.80
C GLY A 136 18.91 -6.74 -5.56
N LYS A 137 17.80 -6.22 -6.10
CA LYS A 137 16.45 -6.85 -6.02
C LYS A 137 16.46 -8.31 -6.47
N THR A 138 16.96 -8.59 -7.68
CA THR A 138 17.05 -9.94 -8.25
C THR A 138 17.96 -10.84 -7.42
N THR A 139 19.08 -10.32 -6.90
CA THR A 139 19.95 -11.07 -5.99
C THR A 139 19.22 -11.46 -4.70
N LEU A 140 18.43 -10.56 -4.13
CA LEU A 140 17.60 -10.84 -2.96
C LEU A 140 16.53 -11.90 -3.29
N LEU A 141 15.85 -11.77 -4.43
CA LEU A 141 14.85 -12.72 -4.88
C LEU A 141 15.45 -14.13 -5.06
N ASN A 142 16.55 -14.25 -5.79
CA ASN A 142 17.25 -15.52 -5.99
C ASN A 142 17.70 -16.13 -4.66
N ARG A 143 18.22 -15.31 -3.75
CA ARG A 143 18.59 -15.78 -2.41
C ARG A 143 17.41 -16.37 -1.66
N ILE A 144 16.22 -15.76 -1.74
CA ILE A 144 15.00 -16.29 -1.14
C ILE A 144 14.64 -17.63 -1.77
N LEU A 145 14.69 -17.74 -3.09
CA LEU A 145 14.28 -18.94 -3.83
C LEU A 145 15.26 -20.12 -3.71
N GLU A 146 16.54 -19.85 -3.48
CA GLU A 146 17.57 -20.86 -3.25
C GLU A 146 17.54 -21.44 -1.83
N GLU A 147 17.03 -20.69 -0.85
CA GLU A 147 16.99 -21.15 0.54
C GLU A 147 15.92 -22.22 0.78
N ASN A 148 16.28 -23.27 1.52
CA ASN A 148 15.35 -24.33 1.86
C ASN A 148 14.50 -23.97 3.09
N HIS A 149 13.59 -23.02 2.91
CA HIS A 149 12.70 -22.52 3.96
C HIS A 149 11.40 -23.31 4.09
N GLY A 150 11.18 -24.36 3.28
CA GLY A 150 9.98 -25.19 3.36
C GLY A 150 8.67 -24.50 2.94
N LYS A 151 8.76 -23.35 2.26
CA LYS A 151 7.59 -22.53 1.86
C LYS A 151 7.38 -22.58 0.36
N ARG A 152 6.13 -22.53 -0.08
CA ARG A 152 5.70 -22.47 -1.47
C ARG A 152 5.46 -21.02 -1.85
N ILE A 153 6.49 -20.41 -2.40
CA ILE A 153 6.48 -19.01 -2.81
C ILE A 153 6.13 -18.95 -4.30
N GLY A 154 5.16 -18.12 -4.63
CA GLY A 154 4.89 -17.73 -6.01
C GLY A 154 5.67 -16.46 -6.36
N VAL A 155 6.21 -16.38 -7.58
CA VAL A 155 6.96 -15.20 -8.02
C VAL A 155 6.37 -14.64 -9.31
N ILE A 156 6.23 -13.32 -9.36
CA ILE A 156 5.94 -12.54 -10.55
C ILE A 156 7.11 -11.60 -10.78
N GLU A 157 7.84 -11.82 -11.87
CA GLU A 157 8.88 -10.90 -12.34
C GLU A 157 8.33 -10.06 -13.49
N ASN A 158 8.72 -8.79 -13.53
CA ASN A 158 8.35 -7.88 -14.60
C ASN A 158 9.63 -7.19 -15.11
N GLU A 159 10.09 -7.56 -16.31
CA GLU A 159 11.25 -6.96 -16.99
C GLU A 159 10.83 -6.20 -18.26
N PHE A 160 11.70 -5.33 -18.78
CA PHE A 160 11.50 -4.59 -20.04
C PHE A 160 12.65 -4.87 -21.01
N GLY A 161 12.40 -5.64 -22.09
CA GLY A 161 13.38 -5.89 -23.17
C GLY A 161 13.11 -7.17 -23.98
N GLU A 162 13.41 -7.17 -25.28
CA GLU A 162 13.28 -8.33 -26.22
C GLU A 162 14.37 -9.41 -26.05
N VAL A 163 15.24 -9.25 -25.05
CA VAL A 163 16.28 -10.23 -24.73
C VAL A 163 16.00 -10.73 -23.34
N GLY A 164 15.25 -11.82 -23.24
CA GLY A 164 15.18 -12.63 -22.04
C GLY A 164 16.57 -13.19 -21.75
N ILE A 165 17.22 -12.62 -20.74
CA ILE A 165 18.36 -13.21 -20.04
C ILE A 165 17.96 -12.95 -18.59
N ASP A 166 17.32 -13.91 -17.92
CA ASP A 166 18.03 -15.11 -17.53
C ASP A 166 17.17 -16.38 -17.53
N ASP A 167 17.21 -17.13 -18.64
CA ASP A 167 16.90 -18.58 -18.68
C ASP A 167 17.76 -19.43 -17.70
N GLY A 168 18.57 -18.81 -16.84
CA GLY A 168 19.54 -19.47 -15.95
C GLY A 168 19.80 -18.84 -14.58
N LEU A 169 19.10 -17.78 -14.13
CA LEU A 169 19.35 -17.15 -12.81
C LEU A 169 18.24 -17.29 -11.79
N ILE A 170 17.00 -17.60 -12.18
CA ILE A 170 16.03 -18.14 -11.21
C ILE A 170 16.33 -19.63 -11.07
N PHE A 171 17.26 -19.97 -10.18
CA PHE A 171 17.37 -21.36 -9.75
C PHE A 171 16.02 -21.73 -9.12
N ALA A 172 15.32 -22.66 -9.78
CA ALA A 172 14.35 -23.51 -9.11
C ALA A 172 15.12 -24.25 -8.01
N GLY A 173 15.25 -23.63 -6.84
CA GLY A 173 15.68 -24.28 -5.63
C GLY A 173 14.89 -25.57 -5.40
N PRO A 174 15.35 -26.46 -4.52
CA PRO A 174 14.83 -27.82 -4.39
C PRO A 174 13.33 -27.93 -4.05
N MET A 175 12.65 -26.81 -3.76
CA MET A 175 11.23 -26.73 -3.45
C MET A 175 10.41 -25.78 -4.34
N THR A 176 11.04 -25.06 -5.28
CA THR A 176 10.35 -24.30 -6.34
C THR A 176 10.19 -25.20 -7.56
N THR A 177 8.94 -25.47 -7.94
CA THR A 177 8.60 -26.17 -9.19
C THR A 177 8.32 -25.14 -10.28
N GLU A 178 8.64 -25.43 -11.54
CA GLU A 178 8.31 -24.58 -12.71
C GLU A 178 6.83 -24.11 -12.70
N GLU A 179 5.92 -24.90 -12.12
CA GLU A 179 4.49 -24.54 -11.96
C GLU A 179 4.20 -23.34 -11.03
N ASN A 180 5.14 -22.92 -10.17
CA ASN A 180 4.94 -21.83 -9.20
C ASN A 180 5.63 -20.51 -9.61
N ILE A 181 6.36 -20.51 -10.73
CA ILE A 181 7.01 -19.32 -11.30
C ILE A 181 6.15 -18.88 -12.49
N VAL A 182 5.61 -17.66 -12.45
CA VAL A 182 4.84 -17.11 -13.56
C VAL A 182 5.61 -15.92 -14.11
N GLU A 183 6.31 -16.18 -15.21
CA GLU A 183 7.00 -15.17 -15.99
C GLU A 183 5.99 -14.39 -16.86
N MET A 184 6.08 -13.06 -16.84
CA MET A 184 5.22 -12.18 -17.61
C MET A 184 5.97 -11.61 -18.81
N ASN A 185 5.82 -12.27 -19.96
CA ASN A 185 6.60 -12.00 -21.17
C ASN A 185 6.02 -10.89 -22.07
N ASN A 186 5.49 -9.79 -21.52
CA ASN A 186 5.04 -8.63 -22.32
C ASN A 186 4.96 -7.33 -21.49
N GLY A 187 6.07 -6.58 -21.42
CA GLY A 187 6.11 -5.10 -21.34
C GLY A 187 5.29 -4.37 -20.26
N CYS A 188 6.00 -3.89 -19.23
CA CYS A 188 5.68 -2.75 -18.36
C CYS A 188 4.44 -2.82 -17.44
N ILE A 189 4.63 -3.21 -16.18
CA ILE A 189 3.77 -2.82 -15.03
C ILE A 189 3.29 -1.36 -15.08
N CYS A 190 4.07 -0.44 -15.67
CA CYS A 190 3.75 0.98 -15.72
C CYS A 190 2.99 1.49 -16.96
N CYS A 191 2.67 0.68 -18.00
CA CYS A 191 2.04 1.23 -19.22
C CYS A 191 0.76 0.52 -19.72
N THR A 192 0.50 -0.73 -19.32
CA THR A 192 -0.74 -1.45 -19.75
C THR A 192 -1.22 -2.57 -18.80
N VAL A 193 -0.61 -2.70 -17.61
CA VAL A 193 -0.36 -4.04 -17.03
C VAL A 193 -1.11 -4.36 -15.74
N ARG A 194 -2.00 -3.48 -15.25
CA ARG A 194 -2.88 -3.82 -14.12
C ARG A 194 -3.73 -5.07 -14.42
N GLY A 195 -4.22 -5.19 -15.65
CA GLY A 195 -5.01 -6.35 -16.09
C GLY A 195 -4.21 -7.65 -16.10
N ASP A 196 -2.97 -7.60 -16.60
CA ASP A 196 -2.11 -8.78 -16.71
C ASP A 196 -1.60 -9.23 -15.33
N LEU A 197 -1.28 -8.29 -14.44
CA LEU A 197 -0.93 -8.60 -13.04
C LEU A 197 -2.11 -9.29 -12.34
N ILE A 198 -3.33 -8.76 -12.48
CA ILE A 198 -4.55 -9.38 -11.91
C ILE A 198 -4.73 -10.79 -12.48
N ALA A 199 -4.54 -10.98 -13.80
CA ALA A 199 -4.69 -12.27 -14.45
C ALA A 199 -3.64 -13.29 -13.96
N GLY A 200 -2.37 -12.87 -13.84
CA GLY A 200 -1.28 -13.68 -13.30
C GLY A 200 -1.53 -14.13 -11.87
N LEU A 201 -1.86 -13.18 -10.98
CA LEU A 201 -2.21 -13.47 -9.60
C LEU A 201 -3.41 -14.43 -9.49
N LYS A 202 -4.47 -14.20 -10.28
CA LYS A 202 -5.63 -15.11 -10.35
C LYS A 202 -5.24 -16.51 -10.80
N LYS A 203 -4.37 -16.63 -11.81
CA LYS A 203 -3.90 -17.93 -12.32
C LYS A 203 -3.12 -18.69 -11.25
N MET A 204 -2.21 -18.03 -10.54
CA MET A 204 -1.42 -18.64 -9.46
C MET A 204 -2.29 -19.16 -8.33
N VAL A 205 -3.22 -18.34 -7.83
CA VAL A 205 -4.15 -18.74 -6.77
C VAL A 205 -5.01 -19.92 -7.19
N LYS A 206 -5.55 -19.89 -8.41
CA LYS A 206 -6.40 -20.98 -8.94
C LYS A 206 -5.61 -22.29 -9.15
N ASN A 207 -4.36 -22.20 -9.62
CA ASN A 207 -3.52 -23.38 -9.81
C ASN A 207 -3.13 -24.02 -8.48
N ALA A 208 -2.75 -23.21 -7.50
CA ALA A 208 -2.46 -23.67 -6.14
C ALA A 208 -3.67 -24.40 -5.52
N ALA A 209 -4.88 -23.82 -5.66
CA ALA A 209 -6.11 -24.44 -5.19
C ALA A 209 -6.41 -25.79 -5.88
N LYS A 210 -6.24 -25.88 -7.20
CA LYS A 210 -6.43 -27.13 -7.97
C LYS A 210 -5.49 -28.24 -7.54
N ASN A 211 -4.24 -27.90 -7.24
CA ASN A 211 -3.21 -28.86 -6.84
C ASN A 211 -3.30 -29.26 -5.36
N GLY A 212 -4.34 -28.79 -4.64
CA GLY A 212 -4.58 -29.12 -3.23
C GLY A 212 -3.52 -28.59 -2.27
N LYS A 213 -2.67 -27.67 -2.74
CA LYS A 213 -1.58 -27.10 -1.97
C LYS A 213 -1.66 -25.57 -2.13
N PRO A 214 -1.97 -24.80 -1.08
CA PRO A 214 -1.98 -23.34 -1.15
C PRO A 214 -0.55 -22.78 -1.24
N LEU A 215 -0.42 -21.56 -1.77
CA LEU A 215 0.82 -20.79 -1.69
C LEU A 215 0.97 -20.20 -0.29
N ASP A 216 2.20 -20.15 0.21
CA ASP A 216 2.51 -19.54 1.50
C ASP A 216 2.76 -18.04 1.37
N ALA A 217 3.24 -17.59 0.20
CA ALA A 217 3.47 -16.18 -0.12
C ALA A 217 3.54 -15.98 -1.64
N ILE A 218 3.35 -14.73 -2.08
CA ILE A 218 3.69 -14.28 -3.43
C ILE A 218 4.68 -13.11 -3.33
N ILE A 219 5.67 -13.09 -4.20
CA ILE A 219 6.60 -11.98 -4.37
C ILE A 219 6.40 -11.38 -5.75
N ILE A 220 6.26 -10.07 -5.83
CA ILE A 220 6.20 -9.32 -7.08
C ILE A 220 7.46 -8.46 -7.16
N GLU A 221 8.35 -8.74 -8.10
CA GLU A 221 9.45 -7.83 -8.42
C GLU A 221 8.97 -6.76 -9.42
N THR A 222 9.18 -5.50 -9.07
CA THR A 222 8.96 -4.35 -9.96
C THR A 222 10.26 -3.93 -10.62
N THR A 223 10.19 -3.37 -11.84
CA THR A 223 11.39 -2.85 -12.51
C THR A 223 12.02 -1.72 -11.69
N GLY A 224 13.30 -1.45 -11.93
CA GLY A 224 14.05 -0.43 -11.22
C GLY A 224 13.50 1.01 -11.34
N LEU A 225 12.55 1.24 -12.24
CA LEU A 225 11.92 2.53 -12.51
C LEU A 225 10.38 2.49 -12.34
N ALA A 226 9.81 1.34 -11.95
CA ALA A 226 8.37 1.23 -11.80
C ALA A 226 7.92 1.82 -10.45
N ASP A 227 6.92 2.71 -10.53
CA ASP A 227 6.17 3.15 -9.36
C ASP A 227 5.44 1.93 -8.73
N PRO A 228 5.65 1.62 -7.43
CA PRO A 228 4.94 0.54 -6.76
C PRO A 228 3.46 0.87 -6.48
N ALA A 229 3.03 2.13 -6.59
CA ALA A 229 1.66 2.53 -6.27
C ALA A 229 0.60 1.87 -7.18
N PRO A 230 0.73 1.82 -8.52
CA PRO A 230 -0.18 1.06 -9.38
C PRO A 230 -0.27 -0.44 -9.03
N VAL A 231 0.84 -1.06 -8.61
CA VAL A 231 0.86 -2.46 -8.16
C VAL A 231 0.05 -2.59 -6.88
N ALA A 232 0.28 -1.72 -5.89
CA ALA A 232 -0.46 -1.72 -4.64
C ALA A 232 -1.97 -1.48 -4.85
N GLN A 233 -2.35 -0.57 -5.76
CA GLN A 233 -3.74 -0.30 -6.13
C GLN A 233 -4.47 -1.53 -6.67
N THR A 234 -3.75 -2.51 -7.22
CA THR A 234 -4.35 -3.75 -7.75
C THR A 234 -5.05 -4.54 -6.65
N PHE A 235 -4.54 -4.49 -5.41
CA PHE A 235 -5.10 -5.21 -4.28
C PHE A 235 -6.42 -4.62 -3.76
N PHE A 236 -6.77 -3.42 -4.20
CA PHE A 236 -8.04 -2.75 -3.88
C PHE A 236 -8.98 -2.67 -5.10
N ALA A 237 -8.53 -3.14 -6.26
CA ALA A 237 -9.24 -3.02 -7.53
C ALA A 237 -10.26 -4.13 -7.77
N ASP A 238 -9.96 -5.33 -7.27
CA ASP A 238 -10.54 -6.57 -7.76
C ASP A 238 -11.00 -7.44 -6.60
N ASP A 239 -12.28 -7.80 -6.60
CA ASP A 239 -12.91 -8.56 -5.51
C ASP A 239 -12.27 -9.93 -5.29
N PHE A 240 -11.81 -10.60 -6.36
CA PHE A 240 -11.15 -11.89 -6.23
C PHE A 240 -9.79 -11.73 -5.55
N ILE A 241 -9.01 -10.72 -5.95
CA ILE A 241 -7.72 -10.42 -5.31
C ILE A 241 -7.95 -10.07 -3.84
N GLN A 242 -8.87 -9.16 -3.52
CA GLN A 242 -9.20 -8.78 -2.14
C GLN A 242 -9.61 -9.97 -1.27
N LYS A 243 -10.29 -10.96 -1.85
CA LYS A 243 -10.77 -12.13 -1.14
C LYS A 243 -9.66 -13.15 -0.83
N HIS A 244 -8.70 -13.33 -1.72
CA HIS A 244 -7.71 -14.43 -1.62
C HIS A 244 -6.29 -13.98 -1.32
N LEU A 245 -5.97 -12.71 -1.57
CA LEU A 245 -4.63 -12.14 -1.44
C LEU A 245 -4.65 -10.92 -0.53
N SER A 246 -3.54 -10.65 0.12
CA SER A 246 -3.33 -9.44 0.89
C SER A 246 -1.96 -8.85 0.59
N LEU A 247 -1.90 -7.56 0.24
CA LEU A 247 -0.63 -6.85 0.15
C LEU A 247 -0.02 -6.76 1.55
N ASP A 248 1.06 -7.52 1.77
CA ASP A 248 1.77 -7.61 3.05
C ASP A 248 2.73 -6.43 3.24
N GLY A 249 3.45 -6.06 2.18
CA GLY A 249 4.37 -4.93 2.23
C GLY A 249 4.97 -4.56 0.88
N ILE A 250 5.52 -3.35 0.83
CA ILE A 250 6.37 -2.86 -0.26
C ILE A 250 7.77 -2.71 0.31
N LEU A 251 8.70 -3.55 -0.16
CA LEU A 251 10.09 -3.58 0.28
C LEU A 251 10.94 -2.86 -0.75
N THR A 252 11.58 -1.77 -0.34
CA THR A 252 12.50 -1.01 -1.20
C THR A 252 13.94 -1.44 -0.92
N VAL A 253 14.60 -2.01 -1.92
CA VAL A 253 16.02 -2.37 -1.88
C VAL A 253 16.84 -1.18 -2.36
N VAL A 254 17.80 -0.76 -1.56
CA VAL A 254 18.59 0.45 -1.78
C VAL A 254 20.08 0.11 -1.81
N ASP A 255 20.76 0.54 -2.88
CA ASP A 255 22.23 0.58 -2.89
C ASP A 255 22.73 1.82 -2.15
N ALA A 256 23.32 1.61 -0.97
CA ALA A 256 23.83 2.68 -0.13
C ALA A 256 24.92 3.53 -0.81
N LYS A 257 25.69 2.98 -1.76
CA LYS A 257 26.75 3.70 -2.48
C LYS A 257 26.17 4.70 -3.47
N HIS A 258 25.07 4.34 -4.14
CA HIS A 258 24.49 5.14 -5.24
C HIS A 258 23.17 5.83 -4.86
N LEU A 259 22.64 5.64 -3.63
CA LEU A 259 21.35 6.17 -3.19
C LEU A 259 21.17 7.67 -3.46
N ILE A 260 22.11 8.51 -3.02
CA ILE A 260 21.97 9.96 -3.14
C ILE A 260 21.91 10.37 -4.62
N GLN A 261 22.77 9.78 -5.45
CA GLN A 261 22.75 10.03 -6.89
C GLN A 261 21.40 9.66 -7.51
N HIS A 262 20.85 8.49 -7.17
CA HIS A 262 19.56 8.07 -7.70
C HIS A 262 18.37 8.90 -7.20
N LEU A 263 18.47 9.55 -6.04
CA LEU A 263 17.43 10.45 -5.54
C LEU A 263 17.49 11.86 -6.17
N ASP A 264 18.67 12.25 -6.67
CA ASP A 264 18.88 13.54 -7.33
C ASP A 264 18.59 13.49 -8.84
N GLU A 265 18.45 12.29 -9.42
CA GLU A 265 18.05 12.01 -10.82
C GLU A 265 16.52 12.04 -11.01
#